data_AF-A0A661KMX7-F1
#
_entry.id   AF-A0A661KMX7-F1
#
_cell.length_a   1.000
_cell.length_b   1.000
_cell.length_c   1.000
_cell.angle_alpha   90.00
_cell.angle_beta   90.00
_cell.angle_gamma   90.00
#
_symmetry.space_group_name_H-M   'P 1'
#
loop_
_entity.id
_entity.type
_entity.pdbx_description
1 polymer ?
#
loop_
_entity_poly.entity_id
_entity_poly.type
_entity_poly.pdbx_seq_one_letter_code
_entity_poly.pdbx_strand_id
1 'polypeptide(L)'
;MDGGRFIKEFTKGLWSDIPPFRFVLGLCPTLACTTTVRDGFGMGMCLTFVLVCSNILISLLRKVIPDQVRIACFIVVVATFVIIVELTTQAFFYPLYMALGIFIPLIVVNCIPLGRAEAFAKKNPVFYSLADGLGMGIGFTMSLTSLAIFREIFGKG
;
A
#
# COMPACT_ATOMS: atom_id res chain seq x y z
N MET A 1 -20.88 -6.36 -20.21
CA MET A 1 -20.59 -6.95 -18.89
C MET A 1 -19.10 -7.22 -18.81
N ASP A 2 -18.38 -6.19 -18.35
CA ASP A 2 -16.96 -5.92 -18.50
C ASP A 2 -16.05 -6.70 -17.54
N GLY A 3 -16.11 -8.03 -17.55
CA GLY A 3 -15.18 -8.88 -16.77
C GLY A 3 -13.71 -8.81 -17.25
N GLY A 4 -13.50 -8.49 -18.53
CA GLY A 4 -12.16 -8.51 -19.15
C GLY A 4 -11.23 -7.34 -18.79
N ARG A 5 -11.77 -6.18 -18.38
CA ARG A 5 -10.93 -5.05 -17.93
C ARG A 5 -10.48 -5.19 -16.47
N PHE A 6 -11.29 -5.84 -15.63
CA PHE A 6 -10.96 -6.09 -14.23
C PHE A 6 -9.76 -7.03 -14.09
N ILE A 7 -9.76 -8.13 -14.87
CA ILE A 7 -8.64 -9.07 -14.92
C ILE A 7 -7.40 -8.41 -15.54
N LYS A 8 -7.55 -7.54 -16.54
CA LYS A 8 -6.41 -6.81 -17.12
C LYS A 8 -5.76 -5.87 -16.10
N GLU A 9 -6.52 -5.06 -15.36
CA GLU A 9 -5.96 -4.16 -14.35
C GLU A 9 -5.34 -4.94 -13.18
N PHE A 10 -5.98 -6.01 -12.72
CA PHE A 10 -5.47 -6.87 -11.65
C PHE A 10 -4.19 -7.61 -12.06
N THR A 11 -4.16 -8.20 -13.26
CA THR A 11 -2.97 -8.88 -13.81
C THR A 11 -1.86 -7.90 -14.15
N LYS A 12 -2.16 -6.65 -14.51
CA LYS A 12 -1.15 -5.63 -14.79
C LYS A 12 -0.41 -5.20 -13.51
N GLY A 13 -1.14 -4.98 -12.40
CA GLY A 13 -0.55 -4.72 -11.09
C GLY A 13 0.24 -5.90 -10.50
N LEU A 14 -0.13 -7.14 -10.86
CA LEU A 14 0.54 -8.35 -10.37
C LEU A 14 1.80 -8.73 -11.18
N TRP A 15 1.84 -8.48 -12.50
CA TRP A 15 2.88 -9.04 -13.38
C TRP A 15 3.60 -8.05 -14.31
N SER A 16 3.00 -6.90 -14.65
CA SER A 16 3.61 -5.95 -15.62
C SER A 16 4.15 -4.67 -14.97
N ASP A 17 3.65 -4.30 -13.79
CA ASP A 17 3.92 -3.04 -13.11
C ASP A 17 4.24 -3.29 -11.63
N ILE A 18 5.32 -4.03 -11.35
CA ILE A 18 5.79 -4.23 -9.98
C ILE A 18 6.17 -2.86 -9.36
N PRO A 19 5.51 -2.42 -8.26
CA PRO A 19 5.71 -1.08 -7.71
C PRO A 19 7.18 -0.74 -7.34
N PRO A 20 7.94 -1.62 -6.64
CA PRO A 20 9.31 -1.31 -6.27
C PRO A 20 10.33 -1.43 -7.41
N PHE A 21 10.20 -2.41 -8.32
CA PHE A 21 11.18 -2.63 -9.42
C PHE A 21 10.90 -1.82 -10.70
N ARG A 22 9.65 -1.43 -10.98
CA ARG A 22 9.31 -0.66 -12.20
C ARG A 22 9.12 0.84 -11.91
N PHE A 23 8.49 1.18 -10.78
CA PHE A 23 8.19 2.58 -10.43
C PHE A 23 9.16 3.17 -9.40
N VAL A 24 9.99 2.36 -8.73
CA VAL A 24 10.92 2.84 -7.69
C VAL A 24 10.17 3.57 -6.55
N LEU A 25 8.92 3.14 -6.28
CA LEU A 25 8.07 3.71 -5.22
C LEU A 25 8.05 2.77 -4.01
N GLY A 26 7.94 3.34 -2.81
CA GLY A 26 7.85 2.57 -1.55
C GLY A 26 9.19 2.03 -1.04
N LEU A 27 10.31 2.64 -1.42
CA LEU A 27 11.64 2.23 -0.96
C LEU A 27 11.88 2.44 0.54
N CYS A 28 11.30 3.49 1.13
CA CYS A 28 11.48 3.83 2.55
C CYS A 28 11.15 2.65 3.50
N PRO A 29 9.94 2.04 3.43
CA PRO A 29 9.65 0.86 4.25
C PRO A 29 10.34 -0.40 3.74
N THR A 30 10.70 -0.46 2.45
CA THR A 30 11.43 -1.60 1.89
C THR A 30 12.81 -1.75 2.51
N LEU A 31 13.53 -0.65 2.73
CA LEU A 31 14.84 -0.71 3.37
C LEU A 31 14.75 -0.97 4.88
N ALA A 32 13.69 -0.48 5.54
CA ALA A 32 13.54 -0.56 6.98
C ALA A 32 12.97 -1.91 7.47
N CYS A 33 12.00 -2.50 6.76
CA CYS A 33 11.22 -3.64 7.25
C CYS A 33 11.53 -4.98 6.55
N THR A 34 12.63 -5.08 5.80
CA THR A 34 13.05 -6.33 5.11
C THR A 34 14.11 -7.11 5.89
N THR A 35 14.26 -6.88 7.18
CA THR A 35 15.18 -7.62 8.07
C THR A 35 14.69 -9.02 8.39
N THR A 36 13.38 -9.20 8.55
CA THR A 36 12.73 -10.50 8.74
C THR A 36 11.55 -10.65 7.78
N VAL A 37 11.27 -11.89 7.37
CA VAL A 37 10.12 -12.19 6.50
C VAL A 37 8.80 -11.84 7.17
N ARG A 38 8.71 -11.99 8.51
CA ARG A 38 7.51 -11.65 9.29
C ARG A 38 7.19 -10.16 9.25
N ASP A 39 8.21 -9.31 9.39
CA ASP A 39 8.03 -7.85 9.37
C ASP A 39 7.71 -7.35 7.96
N GLY A 40 8.42 -7.86 6.95
CA GLY A 40 8.20 -7.49 5.55
C GLY A 40 6.80 -7.88 5.06
N PHE A 41 6.34 -9.08 5.41
CA PHE A 41 4.99 -9.54 5.08
C PHE A 41 3.92 -8.75 5.84
N GLY A 42 4.12 -8.50 7.14
CA GLY A 42 3.20 -7.71 7.96
C GLY A 42 3.03 -6.29 7.44
N MET A 43 4.14 -5.62 7.10
CA MET A 43 4.13 -4.26 6.55
C MET A 43 3.42 -4.20 5.19
N GLY A 44 3.69 -5.17 4.30
CA GLY A 44 3.03 -5.26 3.00
C GLY A 44 1.52 -5.45 3.09
N MET A 45 1.07 -6.34 3.99
CA MET A 45 -0.36 -6.58 4.22
C MET A 45 -1.06 -5.34 4.77
N CYS A 46 -0.44 -4.64 5.73
CA CYS A 46 -0.96 -3.38 6.26
C CYS A 46 -1.10 -2.32 5.17
N LEU A 47 -0.06 -2.13 4.34
CA LEU A 47 -0.10 -1.17 3.23
C LEU A 47 -1.20 -1.54 2.23
N THR A 48 -1.34 -2.82 1.90
CA THR A 48 -2.37 -3.30 0.95
C THR A 48 -3.77 -2.94 1.44
N PHE A 49 -4.05 -3.19 2.72
CA PHE A 49 -5.34 -2.83 3.31
C PHE A 49 -5.60 -1.32 3.25
N VAL A 50 -4.64 -0.51 3.68
CA VAL A 50 -4.75 0.96 3.64
C VAL A 50 -4.92 1.47 2.21
N LEU A 51 -4.18 0.90 1.24
CA LEU A 51 -4.21 1.31 -0.16
C LEU A 51 -5.59 1.04 -0.79
N VAL A 52 -6.18 -0.13 -0.51
CA VAL A 52 -7.51 -0.49 -1.03
C VAL A 52 -8.56 0.43 -0.43
N CYS A 53 -8.59 0.59 0.89
CA CYS A 53 -9.57 1.42 1.58
C CYS A 53 -9.47 2.90 1.19
N SER A 54 -8.25 3.46 1.14
CA SER A 54 -8.03 4.85 0.74
C SER A 54 -8.40 5.10 -0.72
N ASN A 55 -8.07 4.20 -1.66
CA ASN A 55 -8.44 4.36 -3.06
C ASN A 55 -9.96 4.34 -3.28
N ILE A 56 -10.70 3.49 -2.57
CA ILE A 56 -12.18 3.47 -2.64
C ILE A 56 -12.75 4.79 -2.13
N LEU A 57 -12.28 5.26 -0.97
CA LEU A 57 -12.80 6.48 -0.36
C LEU A 57 -12.47 7.72 -1.21
N ILE A 58 -11.25 7.81 -1.74
CA ILE A 58 -10.80 8.92 -2.59
C ILE A 58 -11.57 8.96 -3.91
N SER A 59 -11.87 7.81 -4.52
CA SER A 59 -12.69 7.74 -5.74
C SER A 59 -14.12 8.24 -5.49
N LEU A 60 -14.68 8.00 -4.29
CA LEU A 60 -15.98 8.51 -3.87
C LEU A 60 -15.97 10.03 -3.65
N LEU A 61 -14.92 10.53 -3.00
CA LEU A 61 -14.74 11.94 -2.66
C LEU A 61 -14.23 12.81 -3.82
N ARG A 62 -13.97 12.23 -5.00
CA ARG A 62 -13.35 12.93 -6.15
C ARG A 62 -14.08 14.20 -6.61
N LYS A 63 -15.39 14.31 -6.37
CA LYS A 63 -16.22 15.46 -6.76
C LYS A 63 -16.18 16.62 -5.76
N VAL A 64 -15.77 16.35 -4.52
CA VAL A 64 -15.80 17.31 -3.41
C VAL A 64 -14.43 17.97 -3.20
N ILE A 65 -13.34 17.33 -3.62
CA ILE A 65 -11.97 17.78 -3.35
C ILE A 65 -11.51 18.82 -4.39
N PRO A 66 -11.26 20.09 -4.00
CA PRO A 66 -10.71 21.11 -4.90
C PRO A 66 -9.23 20.83 -5.22
N ASP A 67 -8.81 21.13 -6.45
CA ASP A 67 -7.45 20.81 -6.96
C ASP A 67 -6.31 21.43 -6.14
N GLN A 68 -6.55 22.56 -5.48
CA GLN A 68 -5.52 23.31 -4.74
C GLN A 68 -5.03 22.62 -3.46
N VAL A 69 -5.86 21.77 -2.82
CA VAL A 69 -5.55 21.13 -1.52
C VAL A 69 -5.60 19.60 -1.58
N ARG A 70 -5.57 19.02 -2.79
CA ARG A 70 -5.69 17.56 -3.01
C ARG A 70 -4.72 16.74 -2.18
N ILE A 71 -3.43 17.08 -2.24
CA ILE A 71 -2.36 16.28 -1.62
C ILE A 71 -2.59 16.18 -0.11
N ALA A 72 -2.95 17.31 0.53
CA ALA A 72 -3.29 17.35 1.94
C ALA A 72 -4.50 16.47 2.27
N CYS A 73 -5.58 16.54 1.48
CA CYS A 73 -6.75 15.68 1.69
C CYS A 73 -6.42 14.18 1.57
N PHE A 74 -5.59 13.80 0.59
CA PHE A 74 -5.19 12.41 0.40
C PHE A 74 -4.37 11.88 1.58
N ILE A 75 -3.42 12.67 2.07
CA ILE A 75 -2.62 12.31 3.24
C ILE A 75 -3.50 12.14 4.47
N VAL A 76 -4.47 13.04 4.70
CA VAL A 76 -5.41 12.91 5.83
C VAL A 76 -6.24 11.64 5.72
N VAL A 77 -6.77 11.31 4.53
CA VAL A 77 -7.51 10.06 4.31
C VAL A 77 -6.63 8.85 4.62
N VAL A 78 -5.42 8.79 4.06
CA VAL A 78 -4.49 7.68 4.32
C VAL A 78 -4.14 7.60 5.81
N ALA A 79 -3.87 8.74 6.47
CA ALA A 79 -3.55 8.81 7.89
C ALA A 79 -4.67 8.24 8.77
N THR A 80 -5.93 8.55 8.47
CA THR A 80 -7.07 8.00 9.24
C THR A 80 -7.11 6.47 9.15
N PHE A 81 -6.86 5.89 7.98
CA PHE A 81 -6.80 4.43 7.82
C PHE A 81 -5.56 3.81 8.47
N VAL A 82 -4.42 4.49 8.43
CA VAL A 82 -3.20 4.03 9.10
C VAL A 82 -3.40 3.98 10.62
N ILE A 83 -4.05 4.99 11.21
CA ILE A 83 -4.36 5.01 12.66
C ILE A 83 -5.26 3.82 13.03
N ILE A 84 -6.26 3.48 12.20
CA ILE A 84 -7.10 2.30 12.42
C ILE A 84 -6.25 1.02 12.41
N VAL A 85 -5.31 0.91 11.47
CA VAL A 85 -4.39 -0.25 11.39
C VAL A 85 -3.45 -0.29 12.58
N GLU A 86 -2.94 0.84 13.04
CA GLU A 86 -2.07 0.96 14.22
C GLU A 86 -2.79 0.40 15.47
N LEU A 87 -4.00 0.89 15.74
CA LEU A 87 -4.82 0.45 16.87
C LEU A 87 -5.20 -1.04 16.76
N THR A 88 -5.53 -1.50 15.55
CA THR A 88 -5.86 -2.91 15.29
C THR A 88 -4.65 -3.82 15.52
N THR A 89 -3.47 -3.40 15.07
CA THR A 89 -2.23 -4.17 15.24
C THR A 89 -1.82 -4.23 16.71
N GLN A 90 -1.98 -3.13 17.45
CA GLN A 90 -1.75 -3.10 18.89
C GLN A 90 -2.69 -4.05 19.67
N ALA A 91 -3.95 -4.17 19.23
CA ALA A 91 -4.96 -5.01 19.89
C ALA A 91 -4.81 -6.51 19.58
N PHE A 92 -4.53 -6.89 18.33
CA PHE A 92 -4.52 -8.30 17.90
C PHE A 92 -3.11 -8.88 17.70
N PHE A 93 -2.11 -8.07 17.35
CA PHE A 93 -0.79 -8.51 16.92
C PHE A 93 0.34 -7.79 17.69
N TYR A 94 0.33 -7.91 19.03
CA TYR A 94 1.35 -7.35 19.92
C TYR A 94 2.82 -7.63 19.52
N PRO A 95 3.23 -8.86 19.14
CA PRO A 95 4.61 -9.11 18.73
C PRO A 95 5.00 -8.38 17.43
N LEU A 96 4.04 -8.16 16.53
CA LEU A 96 4.27 -7.39 15.31
C LEU A 96 4.32 -5.90 15.63
N TYR A 97 3.47 -5.40 16.53
CA TYR A 97 3.48 -4.01 16.98
C TYR A 97 4.81 -3.62 17.65
N MET A 98 5.43 -4.51 18.43
CA MET A 98 6.75 -4.27 19.04
C MET A 98 7.85 -3.97 18.01
N ALA A 99 7.79 -4.60 16.83
CA ALA A 99 8.76 -4.39 15.75
C ALA A 99 8.35 -3.27 14.78
N LEU A 100 7.07 -3.23 14.41
CA LEU A 100 6.52 -2.34 13.38
C LEU A 100 5.96 -1.02 13.92
N GLY A 101 5.77 -0.89 15.24
CA GLY A 101 5.11 0.26 15.90
C GLY A 101 5.57 1.62 15.38
N ILE A 102 6.89 1.81 15.32
CA ILE A 102 7.55 3.04 14.86
C ILE A 102 7.47 3.21 13.33
N PHE A 103 7.29 2.13 12.58
CA PHE A 103 7.24 2.13 11.12
C PHE A 103 5.82 2.25 10.55
N ILE A 104 4.77 2.08 11.36
CA ILE A 104 3.37 2.25 10.92
C ILE A 104 3.09 3.68 10.42
N PRO A 105 3.57 4.77 11.07
CA PRO A 105 3.46 6.13 10.52
C PRO A 105 4.17 6.30 9.16
N LEU A 106 5.17 5.47 8.86
CA LEU A 106 5.88 5.48 7.57
C LEU A 106 4.96 5.06 6.39
N ILE A 107 3.82 4.43 6.68
CA ILE A 107 2.78 4.11 5.69
C ILE A 107 2.12 5.39 5.17
N VAL A 108 1.93 6.41 6.03
CA VAL A 108 1.27 7.68 5.66
C VAL A 108 2.12 8.46 4.65
N VAL A 109 3.43 8.49 4.87
CA VAL A 109 4.40 9.18 4.00
C VAL A 109 4.91 8.30 2.87
N ASN A 110 4.31 7.13 2.66
CA ASN A 110 4.69 6.26 1.56
C ASN A 110 4.26 6.87 0.22
N CYS A 111 5.15 6.81 -0.77
CA CYS A 111 4.88 7.32 -2.10
C CYS A 111 3.83 6.48 -2.88
N ILE A 112 3.58 5.22 -2.48
CA ILE A 112 2.64 4.32 -3.16
C ILE A 112 1.18 4.77 -2.99
N PRO A 113 0.61 4.95 -1.77
CA PRO A 113 -0.76 5.43 -1.60
C PRO A 113 -0.99 6.78 -2.28
N LEU A 114 -0.06 7.73 -2.10
CA LEU A 114 -0.19 9.06 -2.69
C LEU A 114 -0.13 9.02 -4.22
N GLY A 115 0.84 8.29 -4.79
CA GLY A 115 1.01 8.17 -6.24
C GLY A 115 -0.18 7.50 -6.93
N ARG A 116 -0.77 6.46 -6.32
CA ARG A 116 -1.96 5.80 -6.89
C ARG A 116 -3.24 6.62 -6.71
N ALA A 117 -3.38 7.31 -5.58
CA ALA A 117 -4.51 8.21 -5.35
C ALA A 117 -4.59 9.31 -6.43
N GLU A 118 -3.44 9.89 -6.78
CA GLU A 118 -3.36 10.95 -7.79
C GLU A 118 -3.50 10.42 -9.23
N ALA A 119 -2.79 9.34 -9.57
CA ALA A 119 -2.76 8.82 -10.94
C ALA A 119 -4.06 8.09 -11.33
N PHE A 120 -4.71 7.40 -10.39
CA PHE A 120 -5.79 6.47 -10.69
C PHE A 120 -7.10 6.77 -9.95
N ALA A 121 -7.08 6.96 -8.63
CA ALA A 121 -8.31 7.10 -7.84
C ALA A 121 -9.12 8.37 -8.19
N LYS A 122 -8.44 9.47 -8.53
CA LYS A 122 -9.12 10.71 -8.97
C LYS A 122 -9.87 10.54 -10.31
N LYS A 123 -9.36 9.70 -11.21
CA LYS A 123 -9.82 9.63 -12.62
C LYS A 123 -10.78 8.48 -12.89
N ASN A 124 -10.77 7.42 -12.07
CA ASN A 124 -11.51 6.18 -12.32
C ASN A 124 -12.67 5.94 -11.33
N PRO A 125 -13.66 5.11 -11.70
CA PRO A 125 -14.72 4.66 -10.79
C PRO A 125 -14.20 3.72 -9.69
N VAL A 126 -14.91 3.66 -8.57
CA VAL A 126 -14.59 2.84 -7.38
C VAL A 126 -14.21 1.39 -7.69
N PHE A 127 -14.89 0.75 -8.64
CA PHE A 127 -14.66 -0.65 -9.00
C PHE A 127 -13.27 -0.85 -9.60
N TYR A 128 -12.81 0.07 -10.45
CA TYR A 128 -11.48 0.03 -11.05
C TYR A 128 -10.38 0.43 -10.06
N SER A 129 -10.66 1.39 -9.17
CA SER A 129 -9.73 1.81 -8.10
C SER A 129 -9.50 0.72 -7.06
N LEU A 130 -10.48 -0.14 -6.82
CA LEU A 130 -10.35 -1.31 -5.95
C LEU A 130 -9.42 -2.36 -6.58
N ALA A 131 -9.61 -2.67 -7.86
CA ALA A 131 -8.73 -3.60 -8.59
C ALA A 131 -7.27 -3.12 -8.60
N ASP A 132 -7.06 -1.82 -8.80
CA ASP A 132 -5.74 -1.19 -8.74
C ASP A 132 -5.09 -1.29 -7.36
N GLY A 133 -5.84 -0.93 -6.31
CA GLY A 133 -5.34 -1.01 -4.93
C GLY A 133 -4.94 -2.43 -4.52
N LEU A 134 -5.73 -3.43 -4.92
CA LEU A 134 -5.38 -4.83 -4.66
C LEU A 134 -4.17 -5.28 -5.46
N GLY A 135 -4.11 -4.99 -6.76
CA GLY A 135 -2.99 -5.37 -7.63
C GLY A 135 -1.67 -4.77 -7.14
N MET A 136 -1.65 -3.46 -6.89
CA MET A 136 -0.44 -2.75 -6.42
C MET A 136 -0.03 -3.16 -5.00
N GLY A 137 -1.00 -3.37 -4.10
CA GLY A 137 -0.72 -3.81 -2.73
C GLY A 137 -0.15 -5.23 -2.66
N ILE A 138 -0.75 -6.17 -3.40
CA ILE A 138 -0.24 -7.55 -3.49
C ILE A 138 1.16 -7.56 -4.13
N GLY A 139 1.37 -6.80 -5.22
CA GLY A 139 2.69 -6.68 -5.85
C GLY A 139 3.75 -6.12 -4.90
N PHE A 140 3.40 -5.13 -4.08
CA PHE A 140 4.30 -4.60 -3.05
C PHE A 140 4.59 -5.63 -1.96
N THR A 141 3.57 -6.34 -1.46
CA THR A 141 3.71 -7.38 -0.43
C THR A 141 4.60 -8.52 -0.92
N MET A 142 4.40 -8.98 -2.15
CA MET A 142 5.20 -10.04 -2.76
C MET A 142 6.66 -9.61 -2.95
N SER A 143 6.88 -8.35 -3.36
CA SER A 143 8.23 -7.79 -3.52
C SER A 143 8.97 -7.66 -2.18
N LEU A 144 8.30 -7.15 -1.14
CA LEU A 144 8.86 -7.07 0.21
C LEU A 144 9.19 -8.45 0.76
N THR A 145 8.28 -9.41 0.58
CA THR A 145 8.48 -10.78 1.07
C THR A 145 9.67 -11.43 0.37
N SER A 146 9.81 -11.27 -0.94
CA SER A 146 10.97 -11.75 -1.70
C SER A 146 12.28 -11.13 -1.17
N LEU A 147 12.34 -9.81 -1.03
CA LEU A 147 13.52 -9.11 -0.51
C LEU A 147 13.86 -9.50 0.93
N ALA A 148 12.85 -9.69 1.78
CA ALA A 148 13.03 -10.12 3.15
C ALA A 148 13.55 -11.57 3.22
N ILE A 149 13.11 -12.47 2.33
CA ILE A 149 13.67 -13.83 2.22
C ILE A 149 15.15 -13.77 1.86
N PHE A 150 15.51 -13.01 0.82
CA PHE A 150 16.92 -12.88 0.43
C PHE A 150 17.78 -12.27 1.55
N ARG A 151 17.30 -11.22 2.21
CA ARG A 151 18.03 -10.57 3.32
C ARG A 151 18.08 -11.41 4.58
N GLU A 152 17.05 -12.18 4.91
CA GLU A 152 17.07 -13.06 6.07
C GLU A 152 18.03 -14.24 5.87
N ILE A 153 18.09 -14.80 4.65
CA ILE A 153 19.04 -15.87 4.30
C ILE A 153 20.48 -15.36 4.30
N PHE A 154 20.75 -14.19 3.73
CA PHE A 154 22.12 -13.64 3.64
C PHE A 154 22.56 -12.83 4.88
N GLY A 155 21.63 -12.34 5.71
CA GLY A 155 21.92 -11.47 6.85
C GLY A 155 21.95 -12.18 8.20
N LYS A 156 21.41 -13.40 8.29
CA LYS A 156 21.65 -14.33 9.42
C LYS A 156 22.73 -15.38 9.11
N GLY A 157 23.43 -15.24 7.97
CA GLY A 157 24.63 -15.99 7.61
C GLY A 157 25.89 -15.18 7.85
#